data_AF-A0A328SHS2-F1
#
_entry.id   AF-A0A328SHS2-F1
#
_cell.length_a   1.000
_cell.length_b   1.000
_cell.length_c   1.000
_cell.angle_alpha   90.00
_cell.angle_beta   90.00
_cell.angle_gamma   90.00
#
_symmetry.space_group_name_H-M   'P 1'
#
loop_
_entity.id
_entity.type
_entity.pdbx_description
1 polymer ?
#
loop_
_entity_poly.entity_id
_entity_poly.type
_entity_poly.pdbx_seq_one_letter_code
_entity_poly.pdbx_strand_id
1 'polypeptide(L)'
;MNQKKLILGIIGIIVVIALALVAFTFIFPDEETVYNEKMAQVSIDMETIENQSKVLNFNDTAEPTVEQCDQVISLSNNMSEMINNDTEILLDLNQSVENQTRKEYIGAILEYFNQTQSSVDDVKKIATTFKDYKAGTIGQSEAMNTMGQVLPKLDKKDADMNQTLAKITKMENDYPFLLSYTNNGTSLGERYTNNTTAV
;
A
#
# COMPACT_ATOMS: atom_id res chain seq x y z
N MET A 1 -65.41 -2.84 -9.71
CA MET A 1 -64.17 -2.93 -8.90
C MET A 1 -63.77 -1.52 -8.48
N ASN A 2 -63.52 -1.28 -7.18
CA ASN A 2 -63.39 0.08 -6.64
C ASN A 2 -62.00 0.66 -6.98
N GLN A 3 -61.93 1.67 -7.86
CA GLN A 3 -60.68 2.26 -8.36
C GLN A 3 -59.71 2.63 -7.23
N LYS A 4 -60.21 3.09 -6.08
CA LYS A 4 -59.38 3.41 -4.91
C LYS A 4 -58.60 2.21 -4.36
N LYS A 5 -59.22 1.02 -4.32
CA LYS A 5 -58.56 -0.22 -3.86
C LYS A 5 -57.50 -0.71 -4.86
N LEU A 6 -57.73 -0.51 -6.16
CA LEU A 6 -56.77 -0.85 -7.21
C LEU A 6 -55.53 0.06 -7.13
N ILE A 7 -55.73 1.36 -6.96
CA ILE A 7 -54.64 2.34 -6.82
C ILE A 7 -53.82 2.09 -5.55
N LEU A 8 -54.47 1.84 -4.41
CA LEU A 8 -53.78 1.48 -3.17
C LEU A 8 -52.99 0.17 -3.29
N GLY A 9 -53.51 -0.82 -4.00
CA GLY A 9 -52.79 -2.07 -4.29
C GLY A 9 -51.54 -1.85 -5.16
N ILE A 10 -51.65 -1.02 -6.19
CA ILE A 10 -50.52 -0.68 -7.07
C ILE A 10 -49.45 0.12 -6.31
N ILE A 11 -49.84 1.12 -5.52
CA ILE A 11 -48.90 1.91 -4.70
C ILE A 11 -48.18 1.01 -3.68
N GLY A 12 -48.90 0.09 -3.03
CA GLY A 12 -48.30 -0.86 -2.10
C GLY A 12 -47.24 -1.75 -2.75
N ILE A 13 -47.50 -2.24 -3.96
CA ILE A 13 -46.54 -3.03 -4.74
C ILE A 13 -45.31 -2.21 -5.11
N ILE A 14 -45.49 -0.96 -5.56
CA ILE A 14 -44.39 -0.06 -5.92
C ILE A 14 -43.48 0.20 -4.70
N VAL A 15 -44.05 0.45 -3.53
CA VAL A 15 -43.28 0.69 -2.29
C VAL A 15 -42.47 -0.55 -1.89
N VAL A 16 -43.06 -1.75 -2.00
CA VAL A 16 -42.35 -3.01 -1.69
C VAL A 16 -41.20 -3.25 -2.68
N ILE A 17 -41.42 -3.00 -3.98
CA ILE A 17 -40.37 -3.13 -5.00
C ILE A 17 -39.26 -2.10 -4.76
N ALA A 18 -39.59 -0.85 -4.43
CA ALA A 18 -38.60 0.17 -4.12
C ALA A 18 -37.76 -0.18 -2.89
N LEU A 19 -38.38 -0.68 -1.82
CA LEU A 19 -37.66 -1.16 -0.63
C LEU A 19 -36.78 -2.37 -0.93
N ALA A 20 -37.25 -3.29 -1.77
CA ALA A 20 -36.46 -4.45 -2.20
C ALA A 20 -35.25 -4.03 -3.07
N LEU A 21 -35.42 -3.04 -3.95
CA LEU A 21 -34.31 -2.49 -4.75
C LEU A 21 -33.28 -1.77 -3.88
N VAL A 22 -33.72 -0.98 -2.89
CA VAL A 22 -32.82 -0.34 -1.93
C VAL A 22 -32.06 -1.40 -1.12
N ALA A 23 -32.76 -2.40 -0.60
CA ALA A 23 -32.11 -3.51 0.11
C ALA A 23 -31.13 -4.27 -0.79
N PHE A 24 -31.48 -4.48 -2.06
CA PHE A 24 -30.60 -5.12 -3.03
C PHE A 24 -29.31 -4.32 -3.26
N THR A 25 -29.37 -2.99 -3.39
CA THR A 25 -28.17 -2.14 -3.53
C THR A 25 -27.29 -2.12 -2.28
N PHE A 26 -27.85 -2.35 -1.09
CA PHE A 26 -27.07 -2.48 0.15
C PHE A 26 -26.46 -3.88 0.34
N ILE A 27 -27.09 -4.93 -0.19
CA ILE A 27 -26.62 -6.31 -0.07
C ILE A 27 -25.64 -6.66 -1.21
N PHE A 28 -25.81 -6.05 -2.38
CA PHE A 28 -24.98 -6.21 -3.57
C PHE A 28 -24.46 -4.84 -4.02
N PRO A 29 -23.45 -4.29 -3.34
CA PRO A 29 -22.80 -3.06 -3.79
C PRO A 29 -22.26 -3.24 -5.21
N ASP A 30 -22.34 -2.19 -6.02
CA ASP A 30 -21.74 -2.20 -7.35
C ASP A 30 -20.20 -2.23 -7.27
N GLU A 31 -19.56 -2.63 -8.37
CA GLU A 31 -18.08 -2.75 -8.43
C GLU A 31 -17.39 -1.45 -8.04
N GLU A 32 -17.97 -0.30 -8.41
CA GLU A 32 -17.45 0.99 -8.03
C GLU A 32 -17.46 1.11 -6.50
N THR A 33 -18.61 1.00 -5.84
CA THR A 33 -18.71 1.05 -4.36
C THR A 33 -17.71 0.13 -3.66
N VAL A 34 -17.58 -1.13 -4.10
CA VAL A 34 -16.61 -2.08 -3.51
C VAL A 34 -15.16 -1.62 -3.72
N TYR A 35 -14.82 -1.20 -4.94
CA TYR A 35 -13.49 -0.68 -5.27
C TYR A 35 -13.11 0.49 -4.36
N ASN A 36 -14.06 1.38 -4.16
CA ASN A 36 -13.90 2.61 -3.42
C ASN A 36 -13.64 2.37 -1.93
N GLU A 37 -14.48 1.54 -1.33
CA GLU A 37 -14.39 1.17 0.07
C GLU A 37 -13.10 0.44 0.38
N LYS A 38 -12.67 -0.47 -0.50
CA LYS A 38 -11.44 -1.24 -0.34
C LYS A 38 -10.20 -0.37 -0.53
N MET A 39 -10.16 0.45 -1.59
CA MET A 39 -9.05 1.38 -1.82
C MET A 39 -8.90 2.41 -0.69
N ALA A 40 -10.01 2.86 -0.08
CA ALA A 40 -9.97 3.77 1.07
C ALA A 40 -9.40 3.14 2.36
N GLN A 41 -9.41 1.81 2.46
CA GLN A 41 -8.81 1.08 3.59
C GLN A 41 -7.30 0.90 3.44
N VAL A 42 -6.79 0.97 2.20
CA VAL A 42 -5.35 0.86 1.93
C VAL A 42 -4.68 2.07 2.58
N SER A 43 -3.94 1.80 3.65
CA SER A 43 -3.30 2.82 4.47
C SER A 43 -2.01 3.24 3.81
N ILE A 44 -2.11 3.96 2.68
CA ILE A 44 -0.91 4.37 1.95
C ILE A 44 -0.24 5.55 2.65
N ASP A 45 0.38 5.27 3.79
CA ASP A 45 1.23 6.21 4.48
C ASP A 45 2.66 6.12 3.94
N MET A 46 2.80 6.56 2.68
CA MET A 46 4.10 6.67 2.00
C MET A 46 5.05 7.66 2.68
N GLU A 47 4.51 8.55 3.51
CA GLU A 47 5.30 9.47 4.34
C GLU A 47 5.92 8.71 5.50
N THR A 48 5.26 7.68 6.04
CA THR A 48 5.89 6.71 6.95
C THR A 48 6.98 5.88 6.27
N ILE A 49 6.77 5.41 5.02
CA ILE A 49 7.81 4.70 4.23
C ILE A 49 9.04 5.60 3.93
N GLU A 50 8.79 6.85 3.57
CA GLU A 50 9.84 7.84 3.28
C GLU A 50 10.54 8.35 4.55
N ASN A 51 9.83 8.45 5.67
CA ASN A 51 10.44 8.75 6.96
C ASN A 51 11.22 7.55 7.50
N GLN A 52 10.81 6.32 7.16
CA GLN A 52 11.57 5.09 7.45
C GLN A 52 12.89 5.03 6.68
N SER A 53 12.94 5.44 5.41
CA SER A 53 14.21 5.55 4.66
C SER A 53 15.18 6.56 5.30
N LYS A 54 14.66 7.64 5.89
CA LYS A 54 15.46 8.62 6.65
C LYS A 54 15.98 8.07 7.99
N VAL A 55 15.21 7.22 8.68
CA VAL A 55 15.64 6.52 9.91
C VAL A 55 16.73 5.47 9.63
N LEU A 56 16.84 5.02 8.38
CA LEU A 56 17.85 4.08 7.90
C LEU A 56 19.12 4.74 7.39
N ASN A 57 19.17 6.06 7.43
CA ASN A 57 20.40 6.78 7.16
C ASN A 57 21.32 6.60 8.37
N PHE A 58 21.98 5.43 8.43
CA PHE A 58 23.20 5.24 9.19
C PHE A 58 24.18 6.27 8.65
N ASN A 59 24.18 7.46 9.26
CA ASN A 59 25.02 8.57 8.90
C ASN A 59 26.43 8.04 8.58
N ASP A 60 26.94 8.29 7.36
CA ASP A 60 28.09 7.60 6.72
C ASP A 60 29.41 7.57 7.53
N THR A 61 29.43 8.18 8.72
CA THR A 61 30.59 8.37 9.57
C THR A 61 30.48 7.70 10.95
N ALA A 62 29.35 7.08 11.32
CA ALA A 62 29.18 6.48 12.66
C ALA A 62 28.53 5.09 12.64
N GLU A 63 29.14 4.14 13.36
CA GLU A 63 28.52 2.85 13.67
C GLU A 63 27.19 3.07 14.43
N PRO A 64 26.09 2.40 14.05
CA PRO A 64 24.86 2.48 14.80
C PRO A 64 24.98 1.94 16.23
N THR A 65 24.13 2.44 17.12
CA THR A 65 23.96 1.87 18.45
C THR A 65 23.02 0.67 18.41
N VAL A 66 23.10 -0.19 19.43
CA VAL A 66 22.15 -1.31 19.59
C VAL A 66 20.71 -0.80 19.71
N GLU A 67 20.50 0.33 20.40
CA GLU A 67 19.19 0.96 20.55
C GLU A 67 18.62 1.44 19.20
N GLN A 68 19.45 2.01 18.33
CA GLN A 68 19.05 2.38 16.97
C GLN A 68 18.69 1.13 16.15
N CYS A 69 19.45 0.03 16.26
CA CYS A 69 19.10 -1.23 15.61
C CYS A 69 17.76 -1.78 16.11
N ASP A 70 17.48 -1.69 17.41
CA ASP A 70 16.19 -2.12 17.99
C ASP A 70 15.02 -1.29 17.50
N GLN A 71 15.19 0.03 17.39
CA GLN A 71 14.18 0.93 16.82
C GLN A 71 13.89 0.57 15.36
N VAL A 72 14.93 0.34 14.55
CA VAL A 72 14.77 -0.07 13.15
C VAL A 72 14.03 -1.40 13.05
N ILE A 73 14.42 -2.42 13.82
CA ILE A 73 13.76 -3.73 13.80
C ILE A 73 12.27 -3.62 14.19
N SER A 74 11.96 -2.83 15.23
CA SER A 74 10.58 -2.58 15.67
C SER A 74 9.76 -1.90 14.57
N LEU A 75 10.32 -0.86 13.96
CA LEU A 75 9.67 -0.12 12.88
C LEU A 75 9.47 -0.99 11.64
N SER A 76 10.45 -1.82 11.28
CA SER A 76 10.32 -2.80 10.20
C SER A 76 9.20 -3.79 10.46
N ASN A 77 9.05 -4.30 11.69
CA ASN A 77 7.97 -5.23 12.02
C ASN A 77 6.58 -4.59 11.85
N ASN A 78 6.41 -3.37 12.37
CA ASN A 78 5.16 -2.63 12.24
C ASN A 78 4.83 -2.33 10.77
N MET A 79 5.85 -1.97 9.97
CA MET A 79 5.68 -1.73 8.55
C MET A 79 5.28 -3.01 7.81
N SER A 80 5.94 -4.14 8.08
CA SER A 80 5.58 -5.41 7.46
C SER A 80 4.15 -5.83 7.75
N GLU A 81 3.66 -5.59 8.97
CA GLU A 81 2.26 -5.86 9.32
C GLU A 81 1.28 -5.01 8.51
N MET A 82 1.56 -3.70 8.40
CA MET A 82 0.77 -2.79 7.58
C MET A 82 0.77 -3.18 6.10
N ILE A 83 1.95 -3.44 5.53
CA ILE A 83 2.10 -3.86 4.13
C ILE A 83 1.34 -5.17 3.88
N ASN A 84 1.41 -6.13 4.79
CA ASN A 84 0.68 -7.40 4.65
C ASN A 84 -0.84 -7.18 4.66
N ASN A 85 -1.36 -6.40 5.61
CA ASN A 85 -2.79 -6.09 5.70
C ASN A 85 -3.29 -5.41 4.42
N ASP A 86 -2.56 -4.39 3.93
CA ASP A 86 -2.95 -3.69 2.72
C ASP A 86 -2.80 -4.56 1.46
N THR A 87 -1.79 -5.44 1.42
CA THR A 87 -1.61 -6.42 0.34
C THR A 87 -2.78 -7.40 0.27
N GLU A 88 -3.25 -7.89 1.42
CA GLU A 88 -4.42 -8.77 1.49
C GLU A 88 -5.69 -8.06 0.97
N ILE A 89 -5.90 -6.80 1.36
CA ILE A 89 -7.02 -5.98 0.85
C ILE A 89 -6.93 -5.82 -0.67
N LEU A 90 -5.75 -5.50 -1.19
CA LEU A 90 -5.53 -5.31 -2.63
C LEU A 90 -5.67 -6.62 -3.42
N LEU A 91 -5.26 -7.77 -2.87
CA LEU A 91 -5.45 -9.07 -3.51
C LEU A 91 -6.93 -9.44 -3.63
N ASP A 92 -7.70 -9.27 -2.54
CA ASP A 92 -9.15 -9.47 -2.52
C ASP A 92 -9.86 -8.53 -3.50
N LEU A 93 -9.45 -7.26 -3.53
CA LEU A 93 -9.98 -6.28 -4.47
C LEU A 93 -9.66 -6.66 -5.93
N ASN A 94 -8.42 -7.06 -6.24
CA ASN A 94 -8.02 -7.40 -7.59
C ASN A 94 -8.79 -8.62 -8.16
N GLN A 95 -9.21 -9.53 -7.27
CA GLN A 95 -10.01 -10.70 -7.63
C GLN A 95 -11.49 -10.37 -7.87
N SER A 96 -12.00 -9.27 -7.28
CA SER A 96 -13.42 -8.90 -7.32
C SER A 96 -13.75 -7.82 -8.35
N VAL A 97 -12.78 -7.02 -8.78
CA VAL A 97 -12.94 -6.05 -9.86
C VAL A 97 -13.08 -6.77 -11.20
N GLU A 98 -13.91 -6.28 -12.13
CA GLU A 98 -13.96 -6.77 -13.51
C GLU A 98 -13.24 -5.83 -14.49
N ASN A 99 -13.22 -4.52 -14.21
CA ASN A 99 -12.54 -3.54 -15.04
C ASN A 99 -11.03 -3.82 -15.18
N GLN A 100 -10.59 -4.09 -16.42
CA GLN A 100 -9.20 -4.44 -16.71
C GLN A 100 -8.20 -3.35 -16.33
N THR A 101 -8.53 -2.07 -16.56
CA THR A 101 -7.65 -0.95 -16.20
C THR A 101 -7.47 -0.84 -14.68
N ARG A 102 -8.53 -1.08 -13.90
CA ARG A 102 -8.44 -1.16 -12.44
C ARG A 102 -7.60 -2.36 -11.98
N LYS A 103 -7.76 -3.54 -12.61
CA LYS A 103 -6.91 -4.71 -12.31
C LYS A 103 -5.43 -4.42 -12.52
N GLU A 104 -5.09 -3.82 -13.65
CA GLU A 104 -3.70 -3.44 -13.98
C GLU A 104 -3.15 -2.41 -12.98
N TYR A 105 -4.01 -1.47 -12.55
CA TYR A 105 -3.64 -0.45 -11.58
C TYR A 105 -3.38 -1.06 -10.19
N ILE A 106 -4.30 -1.88 -9.69
CA ILE A 106 -4.13 -2.61 -8.43
C ILE A 106 -2.88 -3.51 -8.49
N GLY A 107 -2.65 -4.17 -9.63
CA GLY A 107 -1.44 -4.96 -9.85
C GLY A 107 -0.14 -4.16 -9.74
N ALA A 108 -0.13 -2.91 -10.22
CA ALA A 108 1.02 -2.02 -10.07
C ALA A 108 1.24 -1.58 -8.61
N ILE A 109 0.16 -1.34 -7.84
CA ILE A 109 0.25 -1.03 -6.41
C ILE A 109 0.79 -2.25 -5.62
N LEU A 110 0.30 -3.45 -5.93
CA LEU A 110 0.81 -4.70 -5.36
C LEU A 110 2.29 -4.91 -5.67
N GLU A 111 2.73 -4.62 -6.90
CA GLU A 111 4.14 -4.65 -7.30
C GLU A 111 4.98 -3.71 -6.41
N TYR A 112 4.50 -2.49 -6.20
CA TYR A 112 5.14 -1.49 -5.34
C TYR A 112 5.24 -1.96 -3.88
N PHE A 113 4.19 -2.56 -3.33
CA PHE A 113 4.20 -3.10 -1.95
C PHE A 113 5.15 -4.27 -1.78
N ASN A 114 5.23 -5.17 -2.76
CA ASN A 114 6.20 -6.26 -2.73
C ASN A 114 7.64 -5.76 -2.76
N GLN A 115 7.93 -4.73 -3.56
CA GLN A 115 9.24 -4.09 -3.60
C GLN A 115 9.55 -3.41 -2.26
N THR A 116 8.58 -2.68 -1.70
CA THR A 116 8.70 -2.04 -0.39
C THR A 116 9.00 -3.08 0.70
N GLN A 117 8.19 -4.14 0.81
CA GLN A 117 8.40 -5.23 1.78
C GLN A 117 9.80 -5.82 1.67
N SER A 118 10.26 -6.06 0.44
CA SER A 118 11.61 -6.57 0.20
C SER A 118 12.70 -5.61 0.69
N SER A 119 12.50 -4.30 0.58
CA SER A 119 13.40 -3.29 1.14
C SER A 119 13.36 -3.29 2.67
N VAL A 120 12.18 -3.39 3.28
CA VAL A 120 12.00 -3.52 4.75
C VAL A 120 12.76 -4.72 5.30
N ASP A 121 12.66 -5.87 4.64
CA ASP A 121 13.29 -7.11 5.09
C ASP A 121 14.81 -7.02 5.06
N ASP A 122 15.36 -6.43 3.99
CA ASP A 122 16.81 -6.24 3.83
C ASP A 122 17.36 -5.27 4.88
N VAL A 123 16.64 -4.18 5.11
CA VAL A 123 16.91 -3.21 6.18
C VAL A 123 16.93 -3.86 7.55
N LYS A 124 15.88 -4.62 7.88
CA LYS A 124 15.77 -5.32 9.15
C LYS A 124 16.93 -6.30 9.31
N LYS A 125 17.30 -7.00 8.23
CA LYS A 125 18.44 -7.91 8.21
C LYS A 125 19.75 -7.19 8.50
N ILE A 126 19.99 -6.00 7.95
CA ILE A 126 21.17 -5.18 8.28
C ILE A 126 21.18 -4.83 9.78
N ALA A 127 20.07 -4.32 10.30
CA ALA A 127 19.96 -3.92 11.71
C ALA A 127 20.16 -5.11 12.67
N THR A 128 19.56 -6.27 12.38
CA THR A 128 19.77 -7.50 13.15
C THR A 128 21.21 -7.97 13.08
N THR A 129 21.82 -7.99 11.89
CA THR A 129 23.23 -8.39 11.72
C THR A 129 24.17 -7.51 12.55
N PHE A 130 23.93 -6.20 12.53
CA PHE A 130 24.74 -5.26 13.29
C PHE A 130 24.57 -5.47 14.80
N LYS A 131 23.33 -5.66 15.26
CA LYS A 131 23.03 -5.97 16.65
C LYS A 131 23.70 -7.27 17.11
N ASP A 132 23.63 -8.32 16.30
CA ASP A 132 24.24 -9.62 16.61
C ASP A 132 25.76 -9.54 16.66
N TYR A 133 26.37 -8.73 15.79
CA TYR A 133 27.81 -8.44 15.83
C TYR A 133 28.20 -7.71 17.11
N LYS A 134 27.46 -6.66 17.50
CA LYS A 134 27.68 -5.93 18.77
C LYS A 134 27.48 -6.79 20.00
N ALA A 135 26.55 -7.73 19.96
CA ALA A 135 26.31 -8.70 21.02
C ALA A 135 27.38 -9.81 21.06
N GLY A 136 28.31 -9.87 20.09
CA GLY A 136 29.30 -10.93 19.97
C GLY A 136 28.71 -12.29 19.59
N THR A 137 27.48 -12.32 19.07
CA THR A 137 26.78 -13.55 18.64
C THR A 137 27.27 -14.02 17.27
N ILE A 138 27.70 -13.08 16.41
CA ILE A 138 28.35 -13.36 15.13
C ILE A 138 29.71 -12.66 15.04
N GLY A 139 30.60 -13.22 14.21
CA GLY A 139 31.91 -12.62 13.94
C GLY A 139 31.88 -11.48 12.92
N GLN A 140 32.93 -10.65 12.89
CA GLN A 140 33.05 -9.53 11.92
C GLN A 140 32.94 -9.99 10.45
N SER A 141 33.58 -11.11 10.10
CA SER A 141 33.54 -11.64 8.73
C SER A 141 32.13 -12.01 8.28
N GLU A 142 31.35 -12.63 9.19
CA GLU A 142 29.96 -12.99 8.93
C GLU A 142 29.06 -11.76 8.79
N ALA A 143 29.25 -10.77 9.65
CA ALA A 143 28.56 -9.49 9.57
C ALA A 143 28.86 -8.77 8.25
N MET A 144 30.13 -8.66 7.87
CA MET A 144 30.55 -8.02 6.61
C MET A 144 30.05 -8.77 5.38
N ASN A 145 30.05 -10.10 5.39
CA ASN A 145 29.50 -10.90 4.29
C ASN A 145 28.00 -10.63 4.12
N THR A 146 27.25 -10.59 5.21
CA THR A 146 25.82 -10.28 5.17
C THR A 146 25.56 -8.87 4.64
N MET A 147 26.29 -7.87 5.14
CA MET A 147 26.17 -6.48 4.66
C MET A 147 26.54 -6.37 3.17
N GLY A 148 27.62 -7.01 2.74
CA GLY A 148 28.07 -7.02 1.35
C GLY A 148 27.09 -7.69 0.38
N GLN A 149 26.21 -8.57 0.86
CA GLN A 149 25.14 -9.18 0.05
C GLN A 149 23.86 -8.35 0.02
N VAL A 150 23.62 -7.52 1.03
CA VAL A 150 22.34 -6.81 1.21
C VAL A 150 22.42 -5.38 0.70
N LEU A 151 23.45 -4.62 1.08
CA LEU A 151 23.58 -3.20 0.72
C LEU A 151 23.48 -2.94 -0.80
N PRO A 152 24.15 -3.70 -1.69
CA PRO A 152 24.07 -3.46 -3.13
C PRO A 152 22.67 -3.66 -3.74
N LYS A 153 21.75 -4.33 -3.03
CA LYS A 153 20.38 -4.56 -3.49
C LYS A 153 19.48 -3.35 -3.23
N LEU A 154 19.80 -2.54 -2.22
CA LEU A 154 18.96 -1.41 -1.81
C LEU A 154 18.88 -0.35 -2.91
N ASP A 155 20.00 0.03 -3.51
CA ASP A 155 20.04 1.02 -4.60
C ASP A 155 19.22 0.56 -5.82
N LYS A 156 19.31 -0.74 -6.15
CA LYS A 156 18.54 -1.31 -7.25
C LYS A 156 17.03 -1.30 -6.93
N LYS A 157 16.67 -1.67 -5.70
CA LYS A 157 15.27 -1.69 -5.26
C LYS A 157 14.64 -0.29 -5.28
N ASP A 158 15.39 0.73 -4.86
CA ASP A 158 14.95 2.12 -4.93
C ASP A 158 14.65 2.54 -6.38
N ALA A 159 15.54 2.20 -7.33
CA ALA A 159 15.31 2.45 -8.74
C ALA A 159 14.08 1.71 -9.29
N ASP A 160 13.90 0.43 -8.93
CA ASP A 160 12.76 -0.38 -9.34
C ASP A 160 11.43 0.17 -8.76
N MET A 161 11.43 0.59 -7.50
CA MET A 161 10.30 1.24 -6.84
C MET A 161 9.91 2.56 -7.52
N ASN A 162 10.89 3.39 -7.85
CA ASN A 162 10.68 4.65 -8.58
C ASN A 162 10.08 4.42 -9.97
N GLN A 163 10.47 3.35 -10.68
CA GLN A 163 9.86 2.98 -11.96
C GLN A 163 8.40 2.55 -11.79
N THR A 164 8.09 1.74 -10.78
CA THR A 164 6.72 1.32 -10.48
C THR A 164 5.84 2.52 -10.14
N LEU A 165 6.36 3.47 -9.34
CA LEU A 165 5.66 4.71 -9.01
C LEU A 165 5.41 5.57 -10.24
N ALA A 166 6.39 5.72 -11.13
CA ALA A 166 6.21 6.44 -12.39
C ALA A 166 5.12 5.80 -13.27
N LYS A 167 5.04 4.46 -13.29
CA LYS A 167 3.97 3.71 -13.97
C LYS A 167 2.60 3.97 -13.34
N ILE A 168 2.48 3.90 -12.01
CA ILE A 168 1.24 4.23 -11.28
C ILE A 168 0.80 5.66 -11.61
N THR A 169 1.71 6.63 -11.49
CA THR A 169 1.46 8.05 -11.81
C THR A 169 0.95 8.23 -13.23
N LYS A 170 1.57 7.52 -14.19
CA LYS A 170 1.14 7.57 -15.59
C LYS A 170 -0.28 7.02 -15.76
N MET A 171 -0.63 5.91 -15.10
CA MET A 171 -1.97 5.36 -15.14
C MET A 171 -3.01 6.31 -14.54
N GLU A 172 -2.70 6.96 -13.42
CA GLU A 172 -3.57 7.96 -12.79
C GLU A 172 -3.84 9.16 -13.72
N ASN A 173 -2.82 9.61 -14.46
CA ASN A 173 -2.94 10.68 -15.45
C ASN A 173 -3.73 10.26 -16.70
N ASP A 174 -3.44 9.07 -17.24
CA ASP A 174 -4.10 8.52 -18.42
C ASP A 174 -5.56 8.16 -18.13
N TYR A 175 -5.88 7.76 -16.89
CA TYR A 175 -7.18 7.29 -16.46
C TYR A 175 -7.61 7.92 -15.11
N PRO A 176 -8.13 9.17 -15.12
CA PRO A 176 -8.47 9.89 -13.89
C PRO A 176 -9.54 9.21 -13.02
N PHE A 177 -10.36 8.31 -13.58
CA PHE A 177 -11.34 7.55 -12.81
C PHE A 177 -10.70 6.53 -11.85
N LEU A 178 -9.38 6.29 -11.96
CA LEU A 178 -8.62 5.51 -10.97
C LEU A 178 -8.39 6.29 -9.67
N LEU A 179 -8.44 7.62 -9.72
CA LEU A 179 -8.19 8.52 -8.58
C LEU A 179 -9.44 8.81 -7.75
N SER A 180 -10.59 8.25 -8.09
CA SER A 180 -11.85 8.58 -7.41
C SER A 180 -11.87 8.22 -5.92
N TYR A 181 -10.84 7.52 -5.40
CA TYR A 181 -10.72 7.08 -4.00
C TYR A 181 -9.29 7.13 -3.48
N THR A 182 -8.90 8.30 -3.02
CA THR A 182 -7.82 8.43 -2.04
C THR A 182 -8.38 9.28 -0.91
N ASN A 183 -8.03 8.92 0.31
CA ASN A 183 -8.33 9.66 1.52
C ASN A 183 -7.86 11.13 1.33
N ASN A 184 -8.77 12.02 0.90
CA ASN A 184 -8.51 13.41 0.44
C ASN A 184 -7.75 13.62 -0.90
N GLY A 185 -7.92 12.77 -1.92
CA GLY A 185 -7.46 13.12 -3.28
C GLY A 185 -5.92 13.11 -3.48
N THR A 186 -5.16 12.42 -2.62
CA THR A 186 -3.71 12.30 -2.76
C THR A 186 -3.36 11.17 -3.73
N SER A 187 -2.99 11.52 -4.97
CA SER A 187 -2.39 10.58 -5.93
C SER A 187 -1.17 9.88 -5.32
N LEU A 188 -1.00 8.58 -5.62
CA LEU A 188 0.19 7.84 -5.23
C LEU A 188 1.44 8.38 -5.94
N GLY A 189 1.26 8.88 -7.16
CA GLY A 189 2.29 9.51 -7.97
C GLY A 189 2.70 10.93 -7.55
N GLU A 190 1.76 11.75 -7.08
CA GLU A 190 2.00 13.16 -6.70
C GLU A 190 2.85 13.32 -5.44
N ARG A 191 3.06 12.26 -4.65
CA ARG A 191 4.01 12.30 -3.52
C ARG A 191 5.48 12.38 -3.96
N TYR A 192 5.84 12.07 -5.22
CA TYR A 192 7.24 12.04 -5.69
C TYR A 192 7.67 13.23 -6.57
N THR A 193 6.74 14.01 -7.13
CA THR A 193 7.10 15.20 -7.92
C THR A 193 7.54 16.38 -7.03
N ASN A 194 7.20 16.39 -5.74
CA ASN A 194 7.57 17.48 -4.84
C ASN A 194 8.93 17.30 -4.12
N ASN A 195 9.57 16.12 -4.20
CA ASN A 195 10.90 15.90 -3.61
C ASN A 195 12.08 15.93 -4.60
N THR A 196 11.83 16.17 -5.89
CA THR A 196 12.89 16.42 -6.89
C THR A 196 13.17 17.91 -7.14
N THR A 197 12.46 18.82 -6.47
CA THR A 197 12.66 20.28 -6.57
C THR A 197 13.30 20.97 -5.36
N ALA A 198 13.75 20.22 -4.35
CA ALA A 198 14.61 20.78 -3.30
C ALA A 198 16.09 20.52 -3.63
N VAL A 199 16.65 21.39 -4.49
CA VAL A 199 18.10 21.62 -4.60
C VAL A 199 18.55 22.49 -3.43
#